data_AF-A0A1C7Z2G5-F1
#
_entry.id   AF-A0A1C7Z2G5-F1
#
_cell.length_a   1.000
_cell.length_b   1.000
_cell.length_c   1.000
_cell.angle_alpha   90.00
_cell.angle_beta   90.00
_cell.angle_gamma   90.00
#
_symmetry.space_group_name_H-M   'P 1'
#
loop_
_entity.id
_entity.type
_entity.pdbx_description
1 polymer ?
#
loop_
_entity_poly.entity_id
_entity_poly.type
_entity_poly.pdbx_seq_one_letter_code
_entity_poly.pdbx_strand_id
1 'polypeptide(L)'
;MPTRDVSLALMEHGLQEPDLEMLRPTETSYTCLLLQPCGPIFASEQRIGNYDVPLARAKSLSMLRMARERGAHLAVTPEYFMPWAALEEAIATGITPAEGVLWVLGCESITQEALVQFQQNVTDHCLVIHEPWQGLEIDRNLFDPVVLMFQAIRPDGASRLVALVQFKTFPSRDALFLEERWLRRGTQIYRFRGRSGRLTAAVIICSDAFALRDEWLTDFNDRSTLIHIQLNPSPRNAAYRNYRTTTFNTDPRSSNCHIVCLNWAQSIVQYGTPGTAPEAWRNVAASTWYCSADDCSSNDEVVIPNHNLGLYYAYMTERRHALVFHYDEAVFELRVPKVLTIGHAIMANRNGPTALQRYVWATANQEWVAGETPDAGFAALAAGNPPAQSALQHVIATQNPLSIERALALSAGQITGRPNWCALKDIDSCKIGPDEVVRRLTVAQDRESRDFRHQRLSTAAQIHHEILNRVEWPPQVDGVDATSILRWDAADPNFNVMTSDNKPTLIAYLGDLPPPHELETIADKLYELLRQAGGPHQKRLCIAYREFGELKFAGIDALTRFDDPADDKTEFLAVTPLDYTEPSYG
;
A
#
# COMPACT_ATOMS: atom_id res chain seq x y z
N MET A 1 24.50 -6.00 12.27
CA MET A 1 23.79 -5.92 13.56
C MET A 1 23.37 -7.32 13.95
N PRO A 2 23.83 -7.86 15.09
CA PRO A 2 23.43 -9.18 15.55
C PRO A 2 21.91 -9.30 15.74
N THR A 3 21.35 -10.44 15.32
CA THR A 3 20.00 -10.85 15.68
C THR A 3 20.04 -11.76 16.91
N ARG A 4 19.06 -11.64 17.80
CA ARG A 4 18.90 -12.50 18.98
C ARG A 4 17.52 -13.12 18.97
N ASP A 5 17.45 -14.45 18.99
CA ASP A 5 16.17 -15.15 19.09
C ASP A 5 15.54 -14.85 20.46
N VAL A 6 14.25 -14.50 20.47
CA VAL A 6 13.50 -14.14 21.69
C VAL A 6 13.49 -15.30 22.69
N SER A 7 13.47 -16.55 22.22
CA SER A 7 13.58 -17.74 23.06
C SER A 7 14.84 -17.75 23.94
N LEU A 8 15.98 -17.25 23.44
CA LEU A 8 17.22 -17.16 24.21
C LEU A 8 17.13 -16.08 25.30
N ALA A 9 16.51 -14.94 25.01
CA ALA A 9 16.28 -13.89 26.00
C ALA A 9 15.31 -14.36 27.11
N LEU A 10 14.27 -15.12 26.75
CA LEU A 10 13.29 -15.63 27.71
C LEU A 10 13.84 -16.77 28.58
N MET A 11 14.71 -17.61 28.05
CA MET A 11 15.30 -18.74 28.78
C MET A 11 16.11 -18.28 30.01
N GLU A 12 16.77 -17.13 29.93
CA GLU A 12 17.50 -16.51 31.05
C GLU A 12 16.59 -16.17 32.24
N HIS A 13 15.29 -16.05 31.99
CA HIS A 13 14.26 -15.78 33.00
C HIS A 13 13.35 -16.98 33.28
N GLY A 14 13.71 -18.18 32.79
CA GLY A 14 12.91 -19.39 32.95
C GLY A 14 11.56 -19.33 32.24
N LEU A 15 11.47 -18.64 31.10
CA LEU A 15 10.27 -18.51 30.30
C LEU A 15 10.42 -19.25 28.96
N GLN A 16 9.31 -19.78 28.46
CA GLN A 16 9.22 -20.41 27.16
C GLN A 16 8.93 -19.38 26.06
N GLU A 17 9.32 -19.70 24.82
CA GLU A 17 9.00 -18.88 23.65
C GLU A 17 7.48 -18.76 23.46
N PRO A 18 6.94 -17.54 23.19
CA PRO A 18 5.51 -17.35 22.99
C PRO A 18 5.04 -18.00 21.68
N ASP A 19 3.83 -18.57 21.72
CA ASP A 19 3.18 -19.17 20.57
C ASP A 19 2.28 -18.15 19.84
N LEU A 20 2.92 -17.21 19.14
CA LEU A 20 2.24 -16.11 18.46
C LEU A 20 1.39 -16.60 17.28
N GLU A 21 0.12 -16.18 17.19
CA GLU A 21 -0.80 -16.60 16.12
C GLU A 21 -0.25 -16.28 14.73
N MET A 22 0.34 -15.09 14.55
CA MET A 22 0.92 -14.67 13.27
C MET A 22 2.07 -15.58 12.78
N LEU A 23 2.67 -16.38 13.67
CA LEU A 23 3.78 -17.28 13.37
C LEU A 23 3.37 -18.77 13.28
N ARG A 24 2.07 -19.08 13.41
CA ARG A 24 1.54 -20.45 13.23
C ARG A 24 1.24 -20.67 11.75
N PRO A 25 1.91 -21.56 11.01
CA PRO A 25 1.75 -21.65 9.56
C PRO A 25 0.47 -22.41 9.14
N THR A 26 -0.69 -21.89 9.53
CA THR A 26 -2.03 -22.41 9.21
C THR A 26 -2.74 -21.51 8.21
N GLU A 27 -3.83 -21.99 7.64
CA GLU A 27 -4.69 -21.26 6.69
C GLU A 27 -5.42 -20.07 7.32
N THR A 28 -5.58 -20.08 8.65
CA THR A 28 -6.21 -18.99 9.40
C THR A 28 -5.37 -17.73 9.30
N SER A 29 -5.99 -16.65 8.79
CA SER A 29 -5.39 -15.31 8.80
C SER A 29 -5.36 -14.74 10.21
N TYR A 30 -4.39 -13.87 10.51
CA TYR A 30 -4.36 -13.12 11.75
C TYR A 30 -4.92 -11.71 11.54
N THR A 31 -5.29 -11.04 12.64
CA THR A 31 -5.80 -9.67 12.63
C THR A 31 -4.75 -8.73 13.21
N CYS A 32 -4.64 -7.52 12.67
CA CYS A 32 -3.75 -6.51 13.21
C CYS A 32 -4.41 -5.14 13.32
N LEU A 33 -3.94 -4.33 14.28
CA LEU A 33 -4.21 -2.90 14.39
C LEU A 33 -2.92 -2.12 14.21
N LEU A 34 -2.88 -1.22 13.22
CA LEU A 34 -1.72 -0.42 12.88
C LEU A 34 -2.07 1.06 13.08
N LEU A 35 -1.43 1.73 14.02
CA LEU A 35 -1.65 3.15 14.26
C LEU A 35 -0.71 4.01 13.40
N GLN A 36 -1.29 4.93 12.65
CA GLN A 36 -0.58 6.04 12.02
C GLN A 36 -1.05 7.35 12.69
N PRO A 37 -0.31 7.90 13.65
CA PRO A 37 -0.67 9.10 14.38
C PRO A 37 -0.33 10.37 13.59
N CYS A 38 -1.03 11.47 13.86
CA CYS A 38 -0.60 12.80 13.41
C CYS A 38 0.33 13.47 14.43
N GLY A 39 1.08 14.46 13.96
CA GLY A 39 1.79 15.41 14.83
C GLY A 39 0.84 16.36 15.56
N PRO A 40 1.37 17.34 16.30
CA PRO A 40 2.80 17.72 16.36
C PRO A 40 3.66 16.82 17.24
N ILE A 41 4.98 16.84 16.98
CA ILE A 41 6.01 16.15 17.76
C ILE A 41 6.89 17.15 18.51
N PHE A 42 7.61 16.64 19.50
CA PHE A 42 8.63 17.37 20.25
C PHE A 42 9.97 16.64 20.16
N ALA A 43 11.05 17.37 19.90
CA ALA A 43 12.40 16.82 19.89
C ALA A 43 13.40 17.81 20.51
N SER A 44 14.05 17.37 21.60
CA SER A 44 15.16 18.07 22.25
C SER A 44 16.11 17.08 22.93
N GLU A 45 17.19 17.58 23.53
CA GLU A 45 18.15 16.76 24.30
C GLU A 45 17.52 16.07 25.51
N GLN A 46 16.33 16.52 25.95
CA GLN A 46 15.62 15.95 27.08
C GLN A 46 14.70 14.81 26.68
N ARG A 47 14.05 14.90 25.51
CA ARG A 47 13.14 13.86 24.99
C ARG A 47 12.82 14.06 23.51
N ILE A 48 12.46 12.97 22.86
CA ILE A 48 11.84 12.89 21.54
C ILE A 48 10.52 12.11 21.71
N GLY A 49 9.42 12.68 21.23
CA GLY A 49 8.08 12.11 21.43
C GLY A 49 6.95 13.03 21.01
N ASN A 50 5.77 12.83 21.59
CA ASN A 50 4.61 13.65 21.30
C ASN A 50 4.77 15.05 21.89
N TYR A 51 4.27 16.07 21.17
CA TYR A 51 4.18 17.40 21.75
C TYR A 51 3.04 17.48 22.77
N ASP A 52 1.84 17.03 22.41
CA ASP A 52 0.67 16.94 23.28
C ASP A 52 0.61 15.57 23.97
N VAL A 53 1.33 15.46 25.09
CA VAL A 53 1.43 14.21 25.87
C VAL A 53 0.07 13.72 26.39
N PRO A 54 -0.83 14.57 26.95
CA PRO A 54 -2.17 14.12 27.35
C PRO A 54 -2.99 13.53 26.21
N LEU A 55 -3.01 14.16 25.03
CA LEU A 55 -3.74 13.64 23.88
C LEU A 55 -3.14 12.32 23.39
N ALA A 56 -1.81 12.24 23.30
CA ALA A 56 -1.12 11.01 22.92
C ALA A 56 -1.43 9.86 23.89
N ARG A 57 -1.42 10.12 25.20
CA ARG A 57 -1.82 9.14 26.22
C ARG A 57 -3.24 8.62 25.99
N ALA A 58 -4.20 9.52 25.73
CA ALA A 58 -5.59 9.13 25.46
C ALA A 58 -5.70 8.25 24.20
N LYS A 59 -5.04 8.68 23.10
CA LYS A 59 -4.99 7.93 21.83
C LYS A 59 -4.37 6.54 22.00
N SER A 60 -3.26 6.44 22.73
CA SER A 60 -2.58 5.18 23.04
C SER A 60 -3.46 4.24 23.83
N LEU A 61 -4.04 4.69 24.94
CA LEU A 61 -4.90 3.84 25.78
C LEU A 61 -6.15 3.39 25.02
N SER A 62 -6.77 4.27 24.24
CA SER A 62 -7.91 3.91 23.40
C SER A 62 -7.53 2.85 22.36
N MET A 63 -6.38 2.98 21.70
CA MET A 63 -5.88 1.99 20.73
C MET A 63 -5.60 0.64 21.39
N LEU A 64 -4.98 0.62 22.57
CA LEU A 64 -4.69 -0.63 23.30
C LEU A 64 -5.97 -1.33 23.78
N ARG A 65 -6.99 -0.58 24.24
CA ARG A 65 -8.32 -1.15 24.55
C ARG A 65 -8.96 -1.74 23.31
N MET A 66 -8.96 -1.01 22.19
CA MET A 66 -9.44 -1.49 20.91
C MET A 66 -8.72 -2.77 20.47
N ALA A 67 -7.39 -2.84 20.62
CA ALA A 67 -6.61 -4.05 20.29
C ALA A 67 -7.10 -5.27 21.07
N ARG A 68 -7.40 -5.10 22.36
CA ARG A 68 -7.94 -6.17 23.21
C ARG A 68 -9.37 -6.53 22.85
N GLU A 69 -10.25 -5.54 22.69
CA GLU A 69 -11.68 -5.72 22.38
C GLU A 69 -11.91 -6.35 21.02
N ARG A 70 -11.10 -6.00 20.01
CA ARG A 70 -11.15 -6.57 18.66
C ARG A 70 -10.42 -7.91 18.54
N GLY A 71 -9.72 -8.36 19.59
CA GLY A 71 -8.89 -9.57 19.53
C GLY A 71 -7.80 -9.45 18.46
N ALA A 72 -7.14 -8.30 18.37
CA ALA A 72 -6.03 -8.10 17.46
C ALA A 72 -4.85 -9.01 17.86
N HIS A 73 -4.35 -9.80 16.91
CA HIS A 73 -3.20 -10.67 17.12
C HIS A 73 -1.86 -9.92 17.04
N LEU A 74 -1.86 -8.78 16.34
CA LEU A 74 -0.73 -7.86 16.25
C LEU A 74 -1.24 -6.42 16.45
N ALA A 75 -0.65 -5.66 17.37
CA ALA A 75 -0.92 -4.23 17.50
C ALA A 75 0.39 -3.45 17.34
N VAL A 76 0.42 -2.40 16.51
CA VAL A 76 1.66 -1.67 16.20
C VAL A 76 1.47 -0.17 16.33
N THR A 77 2.39 0.50 17.02
CA THR A 77 2.55 1.97 17.00
C THR A 77 3.91 2.34 16.43
N PRO A 78 4.04 3.49 15.75
CA PRO A 78 5.30 3.88 15.12
C PRO A 78 6.31 4.39 16.17
N GLU A 79 7.53 4.60 15.72
CA GLU A 79 8.64 5.18 16.48
C GLU A 79 8.23 6.47 17.22
N TYR A 80 8.68 6.65 18.47
CA TYR A 80 8.39 7.82 19.32
C TYR A 80 6.93 8.14 19.63
N PHE A 81 5.99 7.22 19.39
CA PHE A 81 4.58 7.50 19.65
C PHE A 81 4.12 7.15 21.07
N MET A 82 4.39 5.96 21.59
CA MET A 82 3.77 5.45 22.82
C MET A 82 4.36 6.15 24.06
N PRO A 83 3.57 6.94 24.83
CA PRO A 83 4.06 7.53 26.07
C PRO A 83 4.23 6.46 27.15
N TRP A 84 5.34 6.51 27.88
CA TRP A 84 5.64 5.55 28.96
C TRP A 84 4.58 5.52 30.06
N ALA A 85 3.98 6.68 30.38
CA ALA A 85 2.89 6.77 31.34
C ALA A 85 1.61 6.05 30.87
N ALA A 86 1.35 6.02 29.56
CA ALA A 86 0.23 5.27 28.99
C ALA A 86 0.48 3.76 29.10
N LEU A 87 1.73 3.33 28.85
CA LEU A 87 2.12 1.93 28.97
C LEU A 87 2.07 1.44 30.42
N GLU A 88 2.55 2.23 31.37
CA GLU A 88 2.46 1.94 32.81
C GLU A 88 1.01 1.79 33.26
N GLU A 89 0.14 2.73 32.86
CA GLU A 89 -1.30 2.67 33.14
C GLU A 89 -1.95 1.43 32.52
N ALA A 90 -1.62 1.12 31.26
CA ALA A 90 -2.17 -0.05 30.58
C ALA A 90 -1.80 -1.35 31.32
N ILE A 91 -0.55 -1.48 31.76
CA ILE A 91 -0.09 -2.63 32.55
C ILE A 91 -0.82 -2.71 33.90
N ALA A 92 -0.86 -1.60 34.64
CA ALA A 92 -1.49 -1.54 35.97
C ALA A 92 -3.00 -1.83 35.93
N THR A 93 -3.68 -1.42 34.85
CA THR A 93 -5.12 -1.63 34.64
C THR A 93 -5.44 -2.94 33.89
N GLY A 94 -4.42 -3.73 33.55
CA GLY A 94 -4.58 -5.01 32.86
C GLY A 94 -5.01 -4.89 31.39
N ILE A 95 -4.85 -3.74 30.75
CA ILE A 95 -4.98 -3.55 29.30
C ILE A 95 -3.69 -4.09 28.66
N THR A 96 -3.62 -5.41 28.52
CA THR A 96 -2.42 -6.15 28.10
C THR A 96 -2.77 -7.15 26.99
N PRO A 97 -1.79 -7.61 26.19
CA PRO A 97 -2.02 -8.60 25.15
C PRO A 97 -2.49 -9.92 25.77
N ALA A 98 -3.38 -10.61 25.05
CA ALA A 98 -3.76 -11.98 25.37
C ALA A 98 -2.63 -12.97 24.98
N GLU A 99 -2.81 -14.25 25.31
CA GLU A 99 -1.91 -15.29 24.83
C GLU A 99 -1.94 -15.39 23.29
N GLY A 100 -0.77 -15.61 22.69
CA GLY A 100 -0.60 -15.66 21.24
C GLY A 100 -0.67 -14.32 20.51
N VAL A 101 -0.74 -13.20 21.24
CA VAL A 101 -0.77 -11.83 20.72
C VAL A 101 0.58 -11.13 20.92
N LEU A 102 1.00 -10.32 19.94
CA LEU A 102 2.17 -9.45 20.02
C LEU A 102 1.76 -7.98 19.90
N TRP A 103 2.16 -7.15 20.84
CA TRP A 103 2.11 -5.69 20.70
C TRP A 103 3.52 -5.15 20.44
N VAL A 104 3.66 -4.33 19.40
CA VAL A 104 4.91 -3.67 18.97
C VAL A 104 4.73 -2.18 19.17
N LEU A 105 5.26 -1.65 20.27
CA LEU A 105 4.98 -0.31 20.72
C LEU A 105 6.22 0.57 20.58
N GLY A 106 6.32 1.34 19.48
CA GLY A 106 7.35 2.36 19.35
C GLY A 106 7.12 3.45 20.39
N CYS A 107 8.02 3.56 21.37
CA CYS A 107 7.84 4.40 22.55
C CYS A 107 8.60 5.72 22.43
N GLU A 108 8.18 6.72 23.20
CA GLU A 108 8.94 7.96 23.35
C GLU A 108 10.35 7.66 23.87
N SER A 109 11.32 8.54 23.56
CA SER A 109 12.69 8.36 24.02
C SER A 109 12.77 8.29 25.55
N ILE A 110 13.70 7.52 26.10
CA ILE A 110 13.83 7.33 27.55
C ILE A 110 15.29 7.37 28.01
N THR A 111 15.54 7.77 29.26
CA THR A 111 16.87 7.62 29.89
C THR A 111 17.01 6.27 30.59
N GLN A 112 18.23 5.89 30.96
CA GLN A 112 18.47 4.68 31.75
C GLN A 112 17.72 4.73 33.10
N GLU A 113 17.77 5.85 33.80
CA GLU A 113 17.13 6.04 35.11
C GLU A 113 15.61 5.94 35.00
N ALA A 114 15.02 6.56 33.98
CA ALA A 114 13.60 6.51 33.74
C ALA A 114 13.13 5.09 33.39
N LEU A 115 13.91 4.31 32.62
CA LEU A 115 13.57 2.92 32.33
C LEU A 115 13.65 2.02 33.57
N VAL A 116 14.64 2.24 34.43
CA VAL A 116 14.73 1.55 35.74
C VAL A 116 13.52 1.89 36.61
N GLN A 117 13.09 3.16 36.63
CA GLN A 117 11.88 3.55 37.36
C GLN A 117 10.63 2.88 36.81
N PHE A 118 10.46 2.88 35.48
CA PHE A 118 9.36 2.18 34.82
C PHE A 118 9.34 0.69 35.21
N GLN A 119 10.49 0.01 35.15
CA GLN A 119 10.62 -1.40 35.54
C GLN A 119 10.19 -1.64 36.98
N GLN A 120 10.54 -0.75 37.91
CA GLN A 120 10.12 -0.83 39.30
C GLN A 120 8.60 -0.65 39.44
N ASN A 121 8.03 0.34 38.75
CA ASN A 121 6.60 0.64 38.80
C ASN A 121 5.73 -0.53 38.33
N VAL A 122 6.22 -1.33 37.37
CA VAL A 122 5.44 -2.42 36.77
C VAL A 122 5.84 -3.83 37.23
N THR A 123 6.83 -3.96 38.12
CA THR A 123 7.49 -5.25 38.43
C THR A 123 6.54 -6.36 38.90
N ASP A 124 5.50 -5.98 39.64
CA ASP A 124 4.50 -6.93 40.16
C ASP A 124 3.65 -7.53 39.03
N HIS A 125 3.41 -6.76 37.97
CA HIS A 125 2.50 -7.11 36.87
C HIS A 125 3.22 -7.58 35.60
N CYS A 126 4.45 -7.11 35.36
CA CYS A 126 5.17 -7.29 34.11
C CYS A 126 6.65 -7.58 34.35
N LEU A 127 7.21 -8.52 33.60
CA LEU A 127 8.66 -8.69 33.52
C LEU A 127 9.20 -7.80 32.38
N VAL A 128 10.02 -6.81 32.73
CA VAL A 128 10.74 -5.99 31.75
C VAL A 128 12.10 -6.62 31.46
N ILE A 129 12.39 -6.85 30.18
CA ILE A 129 13.66 -7.41 29.70
C ILE A 129 14.28 -6.42 28.72
N HIS A 130 15.57 -6.16 28.84
CA HIS A 130 16.34 -5.34 27.91
C HIS A 130 17.80 -5.80 27.89
N GLU A 131 18.61 -5.26 26.98
CA GLU A 131 20.05 -5.56 26.92
C GLU A 131 20.77 -5.13 28.21
N PRO A 132 21.75 -5.89 28.73
CA PRO A 132 22.50 -5.50 29.92
C PRO A 132 23.21 -4.16 29.73
N TRP A 133 23.09 -3.25 30.70
CA TRP A 133 23.70 -1.91 30.64
C TRP A 133 25.21 -1.94 30.41
N GLN A 134 25.89 -2.98 30.90
CA GLN A 134 27.33 -3.18 30.77
C GLN A 134 27.77 -3.44 29.33
N GLY A 135 26.86 -3.90 28.46
CA GLY A 135 27.11 -4.15 27.04
C GLY A 135 26.87 -2.93 26.15
N LEU A 136 26.35 -1.83 26.70
CA LEU A 136 25.96 -0.64 25.94
C LEU A 136 26.97 0.49 26.19
N GLU A 137 27.47 1.14 25.14
CA GLU A 137 28.41 2.26 25.24
C GLU A 137 27.80 3.43 26.03
N ILE A 138 28.52 3.99 27.01
CA ILE A 138 28.05 5.13 27.83
C ILE A 138 28.52 6.44 27.17
N ASP A 139 27.92 6.79 26.04
CA ASP A 139 28.30 7.97 25.25
C ASP A 139 27.23 9.06 25.20
N ARG A 140 25.96 8.69 25.42
CA ARG A 140 24.78 9.57 25.36
C ARG A 140 23.69 9.10 26.34
N ASN A 141 22.64 9.90 26.51
CA ASN A 141 21.67 9.72 27.60
C ASN A 141 20.30 9.18 27.18
N LEU A 142 19.87 9.39 25.94
CA LEU A 142 18.54 8.95 25.48
C LEU A 142 18.65 7.63 24.75
N PHE A 143 17.65 6.77 24.93
CA PHE A 143 17.40 5.63 24.08
C PHE A 143 16.15 5.87 23.25
N ASP A 144 16.12 5.30 22.06
CA ASP A 144 14.92 5.16 21.23
C ASP A 144 14.46 3.69 21.28
N PRO A 145 13.37 3.38 22.00
CA PRO A 145 12.95 2.02 22.24
C PRO A 145 11.68 1.63 21.48
N VAL A 146 11.63 0.36 21.08
CA VAL A 146 10.38 -0.36 20.86
C VAL A 146 10.16 -1.36 22.00
N VAL A 147 8.95 -1.36 22.55
CA VAL A 147 8.53 -2.36 23.54
C VAL A 147 7.72 -3.45 22.83
N LEU A 148 8.25 -4.67 22.87
CA LEU A 148 7.61 -5.87 22.36
C LEU A 148 6.88 -6.55 23.53
N MET A 149 5.55 -6.38 23.59
CA MET A 149 4.74 -6.84 24.72
C MET A 149 3.94 -8.10 24.35
N PHE A 150 4.03 -9.15 25.16
CA PHE A 150 3.38 -10.44 24.92
C PHE A 150 3.26 -11.27 26.21
N GLN A 151 2.42 -12.30 26.19
CA GLN A 151 2.37 -13.30 27.25
C GLN A 151 3.36 -14.44 27.00
N ALA A 152 4.17 -14.77 28.00
CA ALA A 152 5.06 -15.92 27.99
C ALA A 152 4.64 -16.93 29.06
N ILE A 153 4.99 -18.20 28.87
CA ILE A 153 4.59 -19.29 29.78
C ILE A 153 5.83 -19.77 30.54
N ARG A 154 5.69 -19.96 31.85
CA ARG A 154 6.68 -20.65 32.68
C ARG A 154 6.59 -22.17 32.52
N PRO A 155 7.64 -22.94 32.83
CA PRO A 155 7.58 -24.41 32.79
C PRO A 155 6.46 -25.05 33.61
N ASP A 156 5.97 -24.37 34.65
CA ASP A 156 4.85 -24.80 35.49
C ASP A 156 3.46 -24.48 34.89
N GLY A 157 3.41 -23.85 33.72
CA GLY A 157 2.19 -23.45 33.02
C GLY A 157 1.66 -22.06 33.40
N ALA A 158 2.29 -21.36 34.35
CA ALA A 158 1.85 -20.01 34.72
C ALA A 158 2.20 -18.99 33.63
N SER A 159 1.24 -18.13 33.30
CA SER A 159 1.40 -17.04 32.33
C SER A 159 2.09 -15.84 32.99
N ARG A 160 2.99 -15.18 32.26
CA ARG A 160 3.71 -13.97 32.69
C ARG A 160 3.73 -12.97 31.53
N LEU A 161 3.25 -11.77 31.80
CA LEU A 161 3.39 -10.65 30.88
C LEU A 161 4.85 -10.23 30.79
N VAL A 162 5.35 -10.08 29.56
CA VAL A 162 6.71 -9.65 29.25
C VAL A 162 6.66 -8.36 28.43
N ALA A 163 7.49 -7.39 28.81
CA ALA A 163 7.83 -6.21 28.03
C ALA A 163 9.31 -6.31 27.63
N LEU A 164 9.57 -6.79 26.41
CA LEU A 164 10.92 -6.90 25.87
C LEU A 164 11.27 -5.59 25.15
N VAL A 165 12.18 -4.83 25.72
CA VAL A 165 12.63 -3.54 25.20
C VAL A 165 13.81 -3.77 24.25
N GLN A 166 13.63 -3.36 23.01
CA GLN A 166 14.69 -3.27 22.01
C GLN A 166 15.05 -1.82 21.79
N PHE A 167 16.34 -1.49 21.89
CA PHE A 167 16.83 -0.16 21.59
C PHE A 167 17.25 -0.06 20.13
N LYS A 168 16.98 1.09 19.52
CA LYS A 168 17.47 1.44 18.19
C LYS A 168 18.98 1.33 18.16
N THR A 169 19.48 0.69 17.12
CA THR A 169 20.91 0.34 17.00
C THR A 169 21.66 1.30 16.09
N PHE A 170 20.94 2.01 15.23
CA PHE A 170 21.52 2.97 14.30
C PHE A 170 20.76 4.30 14.35
N PRO A 171 21.38 5.40 14.78
CA PRO A 171 20.74 6.71 14.83
C PRO A 171 20.60 7.31 13.43
N SER A 172 19.53 8.05 13.21
CA SER A 172 19.31 8.79 11.98
C SER A 172 20.17 10.05 11.97
N ARG A 173 20.41 10.58 10.76
CA ARG A 173 20.99 11.89 10.55
C ARG A 173 19.89 12.82 10.07
N ASP A 174 19.35 13.64 10.96
CA ASP A 174 18.55 14.80 10.59
C ASP A 174 19.45 16.03 10.39
N ALA A 175 18.89 17.14 9.90
CA ALA A 175 19.64 18.35 9.58
C ALA A 175 20.35 18.97 10.81
N LEU A 176 19.91 18.62 12.02
CA LEU A 176 20.44 19.14 13.28
C LEU A 176 21.27 18.09 14.05
N PHE A 177 21.43 16.89 13.49
CA PHE A 177 22.07 15.74 14.10
C PHE A 177 21.50 15.37 15.48
N LEU A 178 20.18 15.52 15.70
CA LEU A 178 19.57 15.34 17.02
C LEU A 178 19.81 13.93 17.56
N GLU A 179 19.47 12.91 16.77
CA GLU A 179 19.66 11.52 17.18
C GLU A 179 21.15 11.14 17.31
N GLU A 180 21.99 11.53 16.34
CA GLU A 180 23.44 11.28 16.41
C GLU A 180 24.10 11.99 17.61
N ARG A 181 23.50 13.06 18.14
CA ARG A 181 23.99 13.75 19.34
C ARG A 181 23.49 13.12 20.63
N TRP A 182 22.27 12.60 20.67
CA TRP A 182 21.61 12.26 21.94
C TRP A 182 21.26 10.79 22.14
N LEU A 183 21.19 9.97 21.08
CA LEU A 183 20.81 8.56 21.17
C LEU A 183 21.97 7.62 21.46
N ARG A 184 21.93 7.04 22.64
CA ARG A 184 22.67 5.83 23.00
C ARG A 184 22.09 4.63 22.25
N ARG A 185 22.97 3.79 21.71
CA ARG A 185 22.60 2.73 20.78
C ARG A 185 22.37 1.41 21.50
N GLY A 186 21.36 0.65 21.05
CA GLY A 186 21.26 -0.78 21.27
C GLY A 186 22.27 -1.55 20.44
N THR A 187 22.40 -2.85 20.70
CA THR A 187 23.34 -3.70 19.97
C THR A 187 22.70 -4.87 19.23
N GLN A 188 21.40 -5.11 19.42
CA GLN A 188 20.73 -6.27 18.83
C GLN A 188 19.28 -6.02 18.41
N ILE A 189 18.82 -6.75 17.39
CA ILE A 189 17.41 -6.91 17.03
C ILE A 189 16.91 -8.25 17.56
N TYR A 190 15.73 -8.26 18.18
CA TYR A 190 15.08 -9.50 18.60
C TYR A 190 14.26 -10.11 17.47
N ARG A 191 14.35 -11.43 17.34
CA ARG A 191 13.59 -12.22 16.36
C ARG A 191 12.69 -13.23 17.06
N PHE A 192 11.40 -13.16 16.77
CA PHE A 192 10.44 -14.20 17.15
C PHE A 192 10.47 -15.33 16.14
N ARG A 193 10.42 -16.57 16.61
CA ARG A 193 10.30 -17.75 15.75
C ARG A 193 9.05 -18.53 16.17
N GLY A 194 8.22 -18.89 15.19
CA GLY A 194 7.09 -19.77 15.45
C GLY A 194 7.57 -21.14 15.93
N ARG A 195 6.77 -21.85 16.73
CA ARG A 195 7.13 -23.18 17.27
C ARG A 195 7.55 -24.20 16.21
N SER A 196 7.04 -24.08 14.99
CA SER A 196 7.42 -24.94 13.87
C SER A 196 8.79 -24.61 13.25
N GLY A 197 9.40 -23.48 13.65
CA GLY A 197 10.63 -22.94 13.08
C GLY A 197 10.51 -22.38 11.66
N ARG A 198 9.28 -22.26 11.11
CA ARG A 198 9.08 -21.93 9.68
C ARG A 198 8.73 -20.48 9.38
N LEU A 199 8.20 -19.77 10.37
CA LEU A 199 7.82 -18.36 10.26
C LEU A 199 8.58 -17.57 11.31
N THR A 200 9.02 -16.38 10.94
CA THR A 200 9.68 -15.44 11.85
C THR A 200 9.06 -14.05 11.77
N ALA A 201 9.22 -13.27 12.84
CA ALA A 201 8.93 -11.85 12.83
C ALA A 201 10.01 -11.08 13.58
N ALA A 202 10.28 -9.85 13.13
CA ALA A 202 11.22 -8.95 13.76
C ALA A 202 10.78 -7.49 13.56
N VAL A 203 11.34 -6.60 14.38
CA VAL A 203 11.06 -5.18 14.34
C VAL A 203 12.36 -4.40 14.15
N ILE A 204 12.34 -3.41 13.27
CA ILE A 204 13.41 -2.43 13.10
C ILE A 204 12.85 -1.02 13.29
N ILE A 205 13.69 -0.12 13.79
CA ILE A 205 13.32 1.26 14.09
C ILE A 205 14.01 2.19 13.08
N CYS A 206 13.24 2.74 12.15
CA CYS A 206 13.65 3.80 11.23
C CYS A 206 15.04 3.61 10.57
N SER A 207 16.08 4.25 11.09
CA SER A 207 17.43 4.19 10.55
C SER A 207 18.19 2.89 10.87
N ASP A 208 17.63 1.98 11.67
CA ASP A 208 18.11 0.59 11.73
C ASP A 208 18.17 -0.04 10.32
N ALA A 209 17.35 0.46 9.38
CA ALA A 209 17.40 0.12 7.96
C ALA A 209 18.81 0.27 7.33
N PHE A 210 19.63 1.20 7.81
CA PHE A 210 20.99 1.41 7.30
C PHE A 210 21.97 0.32 7.75
N ALA A 211 21.67 -0.37 8.85
CA ALA A 211 22.48 -1.43 9.40
C ALA A 211 22.10 -2.83 8.87
N LEU A 212 20.98 -2.93 8.14
CA LEU A 212 20.56 -4.15 7.44
C LEU A 212 21.37 -4.36 6.15
N ARG A 213 22.58 -4.89 6.32
CA ARG A 213 23.46 -5.35 5.24
C ARG A 213 23.11 -6.78 4.82
N ASP A 214 23.58 -7.20 3.65
CA ASP A 214 23.33 -8.52 3.06
C ASP A 214 23.58 -9.70 4.02
N GLU A 215 24.59 -9.58 4.89
CA GLU A 215 24.93 -10.56 5.94
C GLU A 215 23.79 -10.85 6.92
N TRP A 216 22.91 -9.88 7.19
CA TRP A 216 21.79 -10.02 8.14
C TRP A 216 20.43 -10.07 7.44
N LEU A 217 20.35 -9.60 6.19
CA LEU A 217 19.07 -9.49 5.48
C LEU A 217 18.37 -10.84 5.31
N THR A 218 19.15 -11.92 5.22
CA THR A 218 18.66 -13.31 5.16
C THR A 218 17.82 -13.71 6.36
N ASP A 219 18.02 -13.08 7.53
CA ASP A 219 17.19 -13.31 8.72
C ASP A 219 15.78 -12.72 8.60
N PHE A 220 15.56 -11.81 7.63
CA PHE A 220 14.38 -10.96 7.52
C PHE A 220 13.67 -11.02 6.16
N ASN A 221 14.19 -11.80 5.20
CA ASN A 221 13.62 -11.85 3.84
C ASN A 221 13.03 -13.20 3.44
N ASP A 222 13.28 -14.30 4.16
CA ASP A 222 12.65 -15.60 3.91
C ASP A 222 11.61 -15.96 4.99
N ARG A 223 10.38 -16.25 4.56
CA ARG A 223 9.23 -16.67 5.37
C ARG A 223 9.05 -15.84 6.63
N SER A 224 9.19 -14.53 6.48
CA SER A 224 9.32 -13.59 7.58
C SER A 224 8.35 -12.42 7.43
N THR A 225 7.97 -11.83 8.57
CA THR A 225 7.30 -10.53 8.63
C THR A 225 8.23 -9.53 9.30
N LEU A 226 8.74 -8.57 8.54
CA LEU A 226 9.56 -7.49 9.04
C LEU A 226 8.70 -6.24 9.27
N ILE A 227 8.63 -5.78 10.51
CA ILE A 227 7.89 -4.58 10.90
C ILE A 227 8.90 -3.44 11.04
N HIS A 228 8.75 -2.40 10.24
CA HIS A 228 9.62 -1.24 10.23
C HIS A 228 8.82 -0.03 10.71
N ILE A 229 9.02 0.34 11.97
CA ILE A 229 8.35 1.50 12.59
C ILE A 229 9.20 2.75 12.38
N GLN A 230 8.56 3.89 12.10
CA GLN A 230 9.27 5.08 11.62
C GLN A 230 8.62 6.37 12.10
N LEU A 231 9.44 7.38 12.33
CA LEU A 231 9.16 8.82 12.30
C LEU A 231 10.17 9.41 11.31
N ASN A 232 9.82 9.38 10.02
CA ASN A 232 10.75 9.73 8.96
C ASN A 232 10.14 10.81 8.03
N PRO A 233 10.78 11.98 7.87
CA PRO A 233 10.32 13.01 6.94
C PRO A 233 10.49 12.61 5.46
N SER A 234 11.39 11.66 5.16
CA SER A 234 11.73 11.19 3.82
C SER A 234 11.76 9.65 3.74
N PRO A 235 10.63 8.95 3.98
CA PRO A 235 10.57 7.48 4.10
C PRO A 235 10.99 6.73 2.82
N ARG A 236 10.94 7.41 1.67
CA ARG A 236 11.31 6.90 0.33
C ARG A 236 12.76 7.13 -0.05
N ASN A 237 13.54 7.83 0.80
CA ASN A 237 14.94 8.09 0.50
C ASN A 237 15.68 6.76 0.26
N ALA A 238 16.51 6.73 -0.79
CA ALA A 238 17.15 5.52 -1.29
C ALA A 238 17.96 4.77 -0.21
N ALA A 239 18.55 5.48 0.77
CA ALA A 239 19.28 4.86 1.86
C ALA A 239 18.34 4.07 2.79
N TYR A 240 17.18 4.63 3.16
CA TYR A 240 16.20 3.94 4.01
C TYR A 240 15.56 2.76 3.29
N ARG A 241 15.48 2.87 1.95
CA ARG A 241 14.92 1.85 1.09
C ARG A 241 15.91 0.73 0.76
N ASN A 242 17.21 0.92 0.96
CA ASN A 242 18.23 0.00 0.44
C ASN A 242 17.97 -1.48 0.76
N TYR A 243 17.61 -1.80 2.01
CA TYR A 243 17.27 -3.18 2.40
C TYR A 243 16.04 -3.74 1.67
N ARG A 244 15.03 -2.90 1.39
CA ARG A 244 13.86 -3.25 0.55
C ARG A 244 14.30 -3.52 -0.88
N THR A 245 15.09 -2.62 -1.47
CA THR A 245 15.65 -2.80 -2.82
C THR A 245 16.39 -4.13 -2.94
N THR A 246 17.30 -4.44 -2.01
CA THR A 246 18.03 -5.72 -2.00
C THR A 246 17.08 -6.90 -1.85
N THR A 247 16.12 -6.83 -0.94
CA THR A 247 15.12 -7.89 -0.72
C THR A 247 14.28 -8.13 -1.98
N PHE A 248 13.81 -7.07 -2.64
CA PHE A 248 12.89 -7.17 -3.77
C PHE A 248 13.58 -7.69 -5.04
N ASN A 249 14.88 -7.42 -5.18
CA ASN A 249 15.71 -7.92 -6.28
C ASN A 249 16.35 -9.30 -6.01
N THR A 250 16.15 -9.87 -4.82
CA THR A 250 16.54 -11.25 -4.50
C THR A 250 15.57 -12.24 -5.16
N ASP A 251 16.02 -13.47 -5.42
CA ASP A 251 15.18 -14.54 -5.97
C ASP A 251 13.87 -14.66 -5.17
N PRO A 252 12.68 -14.58 -5.81
CA PRO A 252 11.39 -14.69 -5.11
C PRO A 252 11.25 -15.95 -4.25
N ARG A 253 11.92 -17.06 -4.60
CA ARG A 253 11.89 -18.32 -3.84
C ARG A 253 12.63 -18.26 -2.51
N SER A 254 13.55 -17.31 -2.35
CA SER A 254 14.35 -17.11 -1.13
C SER A 254 14.12 -15.73 -0.51
N SER A 255 13.13 -14.98 -0.98
CA SER A 255 12.78 -13.64 -0.49
C SER A 255 11.27 -13.49 -0.27
N ASN A 256 10.62 -14.59 0.12
CA ASN A 256 9.20 -14.59 0.42
C ASN A 256 8.94 -13.98 1.82
N CYS A 257 8.66 -12.69 1.87
CA CYS A 257 8.42 -11.97 3.12
C CYS A 257 7.29 -10.95 2.99
N HIS A 258 6.74 -10.59 4.14
CA HIS A 258 6.00 -9.35 4.31
C HIS A 258 6.92 -8.29 4.93
N ILE A 259 6.88 -7.07 4.40
CA ILE A 259 7.54 -5.90 5.01
C ILE A 259 6.47 -4.84 5.26
N VAL A 260 6.31 -4.43 6.51
CA VAL A 260 5.33 -3.40 6.91
C VAL A 260 6.09 -2.15 7.34
N CYS A 261 6.06 -1.11 6.53
CA CYS A 261 6.57 0.19 6.92
C CYS A 261 5.42 0.98 7.54
N LEU A 262 5.53 1.36 8.82
CA LEU A 262 4.53 2.13 9.55
C LEU A 262 5.17 3.43 10.05
N ASN A 263 4.84 4.52 9.37
CA ASN A 263 5.31 5.87 9.66
C ASN A 263 4.22 6.70 10.36
N TRP A 264 4.58 7.90 10.79
CA TRP A 264 3.61 8.93 11.17
C TRP A 264 2.84 9.45 9.93
N ALA A 265 1.70 10.10 10.18
CA ALA A 265 0.92 10.75 9.13
C ALA A 265 1.69 11.90 8.44
N GLN A 266 1.15 12.39 7.33
CA GLN A 266 1.73 13.50 6.58
C GLN A 266 1.71 14.83 7.35
N SER A 267 2.51 15.80 6.90
CA SER A 267 2.51 17.19 7.37
C SER A 267 2.80 17.35 8.87
N ILE A 268 3.82 16.65 9.35
CA ILE A 268 4.26 16.77 10.75
C ILE A 268 4.80 18.16 11.03
N VAL A 269 4.52 18.65 12.24
CA VAL A 269 5.13 19.87 12.78
C VAL A 269 5.98 19.47 13.98
N GLN A 270 7.26 19.82 13.93
CA GLN A 270 8.22 19.55 14.99
C GLN A 270 8.46 20.79 15.85
N TYR A 271 8.32 20.63 17.16
CA TYR A 271 8.69 21.62 18.17
C TYR A 271 10.01 21.22 18.83
N GLY A 272 10.83 22.21 19.16
CA GLY A 272 12.08 22.03 19.91
C GLY A 272 12.06 22.76 21.25
N THR A 273 13.24 23.13 21.74
CA THR A 273 13.40 23.91 22.98
C THR A 273 12.54 25.17 22.96
N PRO A 274 11.91 25.56 24.10
CA PRO A 274 11.12 26.79 24.18
C PRO A 274 11.87 28.01 23.63
N GLY A 275 11.22 28.78 22.75
CA GLY A 275 11.81 29.92 22.07
C GLY A 275 12.31 29.64 20.64
N THR A 276 12.40 28.37 20.24
CA THR A 276 12.67 27.98 18.85
C THR A 276 11.37 27.92 18.04
N ALA A 277 11.39 28.43 16.80
CA ALA A 277 10.24 28.34 15.90
C ALA A 277 9.96 26.87 15.50
N PRO A 278 8.69 26.46 15.39
CA PRO A 278 8.36 25.11 14.96
C PRO A 278 8.73 24.89 13.49
N GLU A 279 9.19 23.69 13.16
CA GLU A 279 9.53 23.27 11.81
C GLU A 279 8.38 22.46 11.20
N ALA A 280 7.85 22.91 10.07
CA ALA A 280 6.83 22.19 9.32
C ALA A 280 7.49 21.27 8.28
N TRP A 281 7.31 19.97 8.45
CA TRP A 281 7.77 18.98 7.49
C TRP A 281 6.86 18.96 6.26
N ARG A 282 7.47 18.79 5.08
CA ARG A 282 6.76 18.50 3.82
C ARG A 282 6.73 17.00 3.55
N ASN A 283 6.61 16.20 4.60
CA ASN A 283 6.68 14.75 4.52
C ASN A 283 5.37 14.16 3.97
N VAL A 284 5.50 13.00 3.35
CA VAL A 284 4.40 12.04 3.16
C VAL A 284 4.47 10.99 4.26
N ALA A 285 3.35 10.34 4.57
CA ALA A 285 3.36 9.21 5.48
C ALA A 285 4.10 8.02 4.85
N ALA A 286 3.66 7.59 3.66
CA ALA A 286 4.18 6.46 2.91
C ALA A 286 4.23 5.12 3.67
N SER A 287 3.44 4.97 4.73
CA SER A 287 3.20 3.67 5.36
C SER A 287 2.69 2.69 4.29
N THR A 288 3.29 1.51 4.22
CA THR A 288 3.05 0.54 3.14
C THR A 288 3.26 -0.88 3.62
N TRP A 289 2.36 -1.78 3.21
CA TRP A 289 2.54 -3.22 3.37
C TRP A 289 2.99 -3.82 2.05
N TYR A 290 4.20 -4.37 2.03
CA TYR A 290 4.78 -5.04 0.86
C TYR A 290 4.56 -6.56 0.95
N CYS A 291 4.06 -7.14 -0.13
CA CYS A 291 3.86 -8.58 -0.28
C CYS A 291 4.67 -9.13 -1.46
N SER A 292 5.05 -10.41 -1.34
CA SER A 292 5.65 -11.17 -2.45
C SER A 292 4.69 -11.24 -3.65
N ALA A 293 5.21 -11.46 -4.85
CA ALA A 293 4.44 -11.43 -6.10
C ALA A 293 3.30 -12.47 -6.18
N ASP A 294 3.35 -13.52 -5.35
CA ASP A 294 2.36 -14.61 -5.37
C ASP A 294 1.38 -14.56 -4.18
N ASP A 295 1.54 -13.59 -3.26
CA ASP A 295 0.80 -13.52 -1.99
C ASP A 295 -0.22 -12.38 -1.91
N CYS A 296 -0.49 -11.69 -3.03
CA CYS A 296 -1.49 -10.63 -3.08
C CYS A 296 -2.25 -10.61 -4.41
N SER A 297 -3.55 -10.39 -4.34
CA SER A 297 -4.42 -10.32 -5.53
C SER A 297 -4.53 -8.88 -6.02
N SER A 298 -4.65 -8.72 -7.34
CA SER A 298 -4.97 -7.45 -7.99
C SER A 298 -6.41 -7.41 -8.51
N ASN A 299 -7.27 -8.32 -8.07
CA ASN A 299 -8.67 -8.39 -8.50
C ASN A 299 -9.48 -7.26 -7.87
N ASP A 300 -10.44 -6.71 -8.62
CA ASP A 300 -11.28 -5.59 -8.18
C ASP A 300 -12.05 -5.90 -6.89
N GLU A 301 -12.56 -7.12 -6.74
CA GLU A 301 -13.28 -7.59 -5.56
C GLU A 301 -12.43 -7.57 -4.28
N VAL A 302 -11.10 -7.62 -4.42
CA VAL A 302 -10.15 -7.50 -3.30
C VAL A 302 -9.72 -6.04 -3.12
N VAL A 303 -9.46 -5.33 -4.23
CA VAL A 303 -8.86 -4.00 -4.19
C VAL A 303 -9.86 -2.90 -3.85
N ILE A 304 -11.11 -2.97 -4.32
CA ILE A 304 -12.11 -1.92 -4.07
C ILE A 304 -12.47 -1.82 -2.58
N PRO A 305 -12.78 -2.91 -1.85
CA PRO A 305 -13.03 -2.82 -0.41
C PRO A 305 -11.84 -2.24 0.37
N ASN A 306 -10.62 -2.63 0.01
CA ASN A 306 -9.40 -2.08 0.58
C ASN A 306 -9.27 -0.57 0.30
N HIS A 307 -9.51 -0.16 -0.95
CA HIS A 307 -9.46 1.25 -1.36
C HIS A 307 -10.43 2.10 -0.54
N ASN A 308 -11.66 1.61 -0.34
CA ASN A 308 -12.70 2.33 0.40
C ASN A 308 -12.39 2.50 1.90
N LEU A 309 -11.39 1.78 2.41
CA LEU A 309 -10.89 1.86 3.79
C LEU A 309 -9.50 2.49 3.87
N GLY A 310 -9.01 3.09 2.78
CA GLY A 310 -7.72 3.79 2.77
C GLY A 310 -6.50 2.87 2.67
N LEU A 311 -6.66 1.65 2.14
CA LEU A 311 -5.56 0.74 1.81
C LEU A 311 -5.47 0.60 0.28
N TYR A 312 -4.52 1.29 -0.32
CA TYR A 312 -4.43 1.49 -1.77
C TYR A 312 -3.46 0.53 -2.43
N TYR A 313 -3.96 -0.28 -3.36
CA TYR A 313 -3.13 -1.16 -4.16
C TYR A 313 -2.25 -0.41 -5.15
N ALA A 314 -0.98 -0.79 -5.19
CA ALA A 314 -0.02 -0.50 -6.24
C ALA A 314 0.86 -1.73 -6.51
N TYR A 315 1.51 -1.76 -7.68
CA TYR A 315 2.45 -2.81 -8.05
C TYR A 315 3.83 -2.23 -8.34
N MET A 316 4.86 -2.74 -7.68
CA MET A 316 6.23 -2.27 -7.85
C MET A 316 6.85 -2.88 -9.12
N THR A 317 7.68 -2.09 -9.80
CA THR A 317 8.51 -2.61 -10.91
C THR A 317 9.47 -3.72 -10.46
N GLU A 318 9.83 -3.76 -9.18
CA GLU A 318 10.63 -4.83 -8.55
C GLU A 318 9.80 -6.06 -8.14
N ARG A 319 8.64 -6.27 -8.79
CA ARG A 319 7.79 -7.46 -8.63
C ARG A 319 7.35 -7.69 -7.19
N ARG A 320 6.80 -6.65 -6.59
CA ARG A 320 6.17 -6.68 -5.26
C ARG A 320 4.83 -5.98 -5.31
N HIS A 321 3.87 -6.49 -4.56
CA HIS A 321 2.64 -5.75 -4.31
C HIS A 321 2.90 -4.76 -3.18
N ALA A 322 2.35 -3.56 -3.31
CA ALA A 322 2.44 -2.52 -2.31
C ALA A 322 1.02 -2.08 -1.96
N LEU A 323 0.61 -2.31 -0.72
CA LEU A 323 -0.65 -1.80 -0.18
C LEU A 323 -0.32 -0.55 0.64
N VAL A 324 -0.50 0.61 0.00
CA VAL A 324 -0.13 1.92 0.52
C VAL A 324 -1.27 2.45 1.39
N PHE A 325 -0.94 2.91 2.59
CA PHE A 325 -1.93 3.43 3.53
C PHE A 325 -2.27 4.87 3.17
N HIS A 326 -3.49 5.28 3.45
CA HIS A 326 -3.90 6.68 3.40
C HIS A 326 -2.97 7.55 4.24
N TYR A 327 -2.63 8.76 3.78
CA TYR A 327 -1.59 9.57 4.43
C TYR A 327 -2.02 10.27 5.72
N ASP A 328 -3.31 10.30 6.03
CA ASP A 328 -3.84 10.96 7.24
C ASP A 328 -3.81 10.05 8.47
N GLU A 329 -4.02 10.65 9.64
CA GLU A 329 -4.15 9.93 10.89
C GLU A 329 -5.26 8.88 10.84
N ALA A 330 -4.94 7.68 11.32
CA ALA A 330 -5.89 6.59 11.49
C ALA A 330 -5.30 5.41 12.28
N VAL A 331 -6.19 4.57 12.82
CA VAL A 331 -5.88 3.18 13.11
C VAL A 331 -6.43 2.31 11.98
N PHE A 332 -5.62 1.45 11.42
CA PHE A 332 -6.00 0.52 10.35
C PHE A 332 -6.13 -0.88 10.92
N GLU A 333 -7.32 -1.47 10.82
CA GLU A 333 -7.55 -2.87 11.15
C GLU A 333 -7.48 -3.72 9.90
N LEU A 334 -6.53 -4.67 9.87
CA LEU A 334 -6.36 -5.56 8.74
C LEU A 334 -6.52 -7.02 9.16
N ARG A 335 -7.00 -7.84 8.21
CA ARG A 335 -6.87 -9.29 8.23
C ARG A 335 -5.76 -9.68 7.27
N VAL A 336 -4.79 -10.44 7.75
CA VAL A 336 -3.55 -10.71 7.03
C VAL A 336 -3.35 -12.22 6.87
N PRO A 337 -3.24 -12.73 5.63
CA PRO A 337 -2.82 -14.11 5.39
C PRO A 337 -1.37 -14.29 5.80
N LYS A 338 -1.02 -15.49 6.26
CA LYS A 338 0.34 -15.80 6.70
C LYS A 338 1.24 -16.03 5.49
N VAL A 339 2.48 -15.55 5.58
CA VAL A 339 3.51 -15.68 4.52
C VAL A 339 3.71 -17.14 4.08
N LEU A 340 3.48 -18.08 5.00
CA LEU A 340 3.48 -19.52 4.71
C LEU A 340 2.28 -20.19 5.37
N THR A 341 1.56 -20.99 4.58
CA THR A 341 0.52 -21.91 5.04
C THR A 341 0.98 -23.34 4.79
N ILE A 342 0.88 -24.21 5.81
CA ILE A 342 1.06 -25.66 5.68
C ILE A 342 -0.33 -26.30 5.67
N GLY A 343 -0.69 -26.94 4.57
CA GLY A 343 -1.99 -27.58 4.42
C GLY A 343 -2.32 -27.82 2.96
N HIS A 344 -3.60 -27.98 2.66
CA HIS A 344 -4.06 -28.09 1.28
C HIS A 344 -3.89 -26.77 0.54
N ALA A 345 -3.21 -26.79 -0.62
CA ALA A 345 -2.91 -25.59 -1.40
C ALA A 345 -4.17 -24.78 -1.79
N ILE A 346 -5.32 -25.43 -1.95
CA ILE A 346 -6.61 -24.79 -2.25
C ILE A 346 -7.13 -23.90 -1.10
N MET A 347 -6.63 -24.10 0.12
CA MET A 347 -6.98 -23.29 1.29
C MET A 347 -6.01 -22.12 1.51
N ALA A 348 -4.93 -22.03 0.74
CA ALA A 348 -3.98 -20.94 0.87
C ALA A 348 -4.60 -19.63 0.37
N ASN A 349 -4.78 -18.67 1.29
CA ASN A 349 -5.26 -17.33 0.96
C ASN A 349 -4.12 -16.49 0.35
N ARG A 350 -4.26 -16.13 -0.92
CA ARG A 350 -3.31 -15.29 -1.68
C ARG A 350 -3.86 -13.91 -2.03
N ASN A 351 -4.88 -13.45 -1.30
CA ASN A 351 -5.46 -12.13 -1.54
C ASN A 351 -4.62 -10.99 -0.95
N GLY A 352 -3.65 -11.30 -0.08
CA GLY A 352 -2.88 -10.32 0.67
C GLY A 352 -3.68 -9.72 1.83
N PRO A 353 -3.09 -8.73 2.54
CA PRO A 353 -3.78 -7.99 3.59
C PRO A 353 -5.11 -7.37 3.11
N THR A 354 -6.15 -7.53 3.91
CA THR A 354 -7.49 -7.00 3.69
C THR A 354 -7.84 -6.03 4.80
N ALA A 355 -8.22 -4.79 4.47
CA ALA A 355 -8.73 -3.83 5.43
C ALA A 355 -10.13 -4.26 5.92
N LEU A 356 -10.31 -4.32 7.24
CA LEU A 356 -11.59 -4.59 7.87
C LEU A 356 -12.27 -3.29 8.29
N GLN A 357 -11.50 -2.34 8.81
CA GLN A 357 -12.00 -1.03 9.21
C GLN A 357 -10.85 -0.02 9.28
N ARG A 358 -11.15 1.24 8.97
CA ARG A 358 -10.29 2.39 9.28
C ARG A 358 -10.95 3.20 10.39
N TYR A 359 -10.21 3.52 11.44
CA TYR A 359 -10.70 4.29 12.56
C TYR A 359 -10.10 5.70 12.55
N VAL A 360 -10.92 6.68 12.92
CA VAL A 360 -10.55 8.09 13.06
C VAL A 360 -10.72 8.53 14.51
N TRP A 361 -9.94 9.52 14.92
CA TRP A 361 -9.99 10.01 16.30
C TRP A 361 -11.23 10.88 16.53
N ALA A 362 -12.10 10.48 17.45
CA ALA A 362 -13.24 11.28 17.89
C ALA A 362 -12.87 12.09 19.14
N THR A 363 -12.47 13.34 18.95
CA THR A 363 -12.02 14.23 20.04
C THR A 363 -13.02 14.36 21.19
N ALA A 364 -14.32 14.39 20.88
CA ALA A 364 -15.38 14.54 21.88
C ALA A 364 -15.43 13.38 22.88
N ASN A 365 -15.15 12.16 22.41
CA ASN A 365 -15.24 10.94 23.20
C ASN A 365 -13.87 10.41 23.64
N GLN A 366 -12.78 11.00 23.14
CA GLN A 366 -11.41 10.52 23.31
C GLN A 366 -11.26 9.03 22.94
N GLU A 367 -11.83 8.66 21.79
CA GLU A 367 -11.81 7.29 21.31
C GLU A 367 -11.58 7.20 19.80
N TRP A 368 -11.05 6.06 19.36
CA TRP A 368 -11.01 5.71 17.94
C TRP A 368 -12.35 5.13 17.52
N VAL A 369 -13.02 5.78 16.56
CA VAL A 369 -14.32 5.34 16.01
C VAL A 369 -14.20 4.95 14.56
N ALA A 370 -15.11 4.10 14.08
CA ALA A 370 -15.16 3.73 12.66
C ALA A 370 -15.30 4.99 11.80
N GLY A 371 -14.36 5.19 10.88
CA GLY A 371 -14.38 6.28 9.92
C GLY A 371 -15.14 5.91 8.64
N GLU A 372 -15.55 6.94 7.91
CA GLU A 372 -16.07 6.83 6.54
C GLU A 372 -14.94 6.59 5.53
N THR A 373 -15.31 6.39 4.27
CA THR A 373 -14.34 6.30 3.17
C THR A 373 -13.49 7.57 3.11
N PRO A 374 -12.16 7.45 3.25
CA PRO A 374 -11.29 8.63 3.26
C PRO A 374 -11.24 9.30 1.88
N ASP A 375 -11.15 10.62 1.85
CA ASP A 375 -10.89 11.35 0.62
C ASP A 375 -9.43 11.17 0.17
N ALA A 376 -9.24 10.35 -0.85
CA ALA A 376 -7.93 10.11 -1.46
C ALA A 376 -7.43 11.30 -2.32
N GLY A 377 -8.18 12.41 -2.40
CA GLY A 377 -7.81 13.66 -3.06
C GLY A 377 -8.23 13.77 -4.53
N PHE A 378 -8.84 12.73 -5.11
CA PHE A 378 -9.23 12.74 -6.52
C PHE A 378 -10.32 13.77 -6.82
N ALA A 379 -11.29 13.95 -5.92
CA ALA A 379 -12.36 14.93 -6.11
C ALA A 379 -11.80 16.35 -6.23
N ALA A 380 -10.86 16.72 -5.35
CA ALA A 380 -10.17 18.01 -5.40
C ALA A 380 -9.32 18.16 -6.67
N LEU A 381 -8.61 17.09 -7.08
CA LEU A 381 -7.82 17.08 -8.31
C LEU A 381 -8.70 17.29 -9.56
N ALA A 382 -9.85 16.61 -9.65
CA ALA A 382 -10.80 16.75 -10.74
C ALA A 382 -11.44 18.14 -10.75
N ALA A 383 -11.88 18.66 -9.59
CA ALA A 383 -12.45 20.00 -9.48
C ALA A 383 -11.46 21.10 -9.89
N GLY A 384 -10.16 20.88 -9.66
CA GLY A 384 -9.08 21.76 -10.15
C GLY A 384 -8.87 21.74 -11.67
N ASN A 385 -9.55 20.85 -12.41
CA ASN A 385 -9.53 20.74 -13.86
C ASN A 385 -10.97 20.57 -14.41
N PRO A 386 -11.77 21.64 -14.51
CA PRO A 386 -13.18 21.56 -14.92
C PRO A 386 -13.43 20.87 -16.28
N PRO A 387 -12.59 21.06 -17.32
CA PRO A 387 -12.70 20.29 -18.56
C PRO A 387 -12.58 18.78 -18.35
N ALA A 388 -11.60 18.33 -17.56
CA ALA A 388 -11.42 16.90 -17.26
C ALA A 388 -12.54 16.36 -16.35
N GLN A 389 -13.02 17.15 -15.39
CA GLN A 389 -14.16 16.77 -14.55
C GLN A 389 -15.41 16.51 -15.39
N SER A 390 -15.67 17.39 -16.37
CA SER A 390 -16.79 17.24 -17.30
C SER A 390 -16.61 16.00 -18.18
N ALA A 391 -15.41 15.80 -18.72
CA ALA A 391 -15.08 14.62 -19.53
C ALA A 391 -15.31 13.31 -18.79
N LEU A 392 -14.99 13.28 -17.49
CA LEU A 392 -15.05 12.06 -16.66
C LEU A 392 -16.38 11.90 -15.90
N GLN A 393 -17.37 12.78 -16.09
CA GLN A 393 -18.60 12.80 -15.31
C GLN A 393 -19.28 11.41 -15.24
N HIS A 394 -19.39 10.73 -16.38
CA HIS A 394 -20.03 9.41 -16.47
C HIS A 394 -19.20 8.31 -15.80
N VAL A 395 -17.87 8.36 -15.92
CA VAL A 395 -16.99 7.40 -15.23
C VAL A 395 -17.03 7.61 -13.72
N ILE A 396 -17.01 8.87 -13.26
CA ILE A 396 -17.09 9.24 -11.85
C ILE A 396 -18.43 8.79 -11.24
N ALA A 397 -19.52 8.90 -11.99
CA ALA A 397 -20.85 8.47 -11.55
C ALA A 397 -20.94 6.97 -11.23
N THR A 398 -20.03 6.13 -11.76
CA THR A 398 -19.97 4.70 -11.42
C THR A 398 -19.52 4.42 -9.99
N GLN A 399 -18.94 5.43 -9.30
CA GLN A 399 -18.34 5.29 -7.96
C GLN A 399 -17.28 4.17 -7.87
N ASN A 400 -16.70 3.78 -9.01
CA ASN A 400 -15.61 2.81 -9.06
C ASN A 400 -14.29 3.53 -9.40
N PRO A 401 -13.36 3.67 -8.44
CA PRO A 401 -12.09 4.35 -8.69
C PRO A 401 -11.25 3.63 -9.75
N LEU A 402 -11.38 2.30 -9.90
CA LEU A 402 -10.60 1.54 -10.87
C LEU A 402 -11.10 1.75 -12.31
N SER A 403 -12.39 2.02 -12.50
CA SER A 403 -12.94 2.41 -13.80
C SER A 403 -12.32 3.72 -14.30
N ILE A 404 -12.05 4.66 -13.40
CA ILE A 404 -11.36 5.92 -13.72
C ILE A 404 -9.93 5.65 -14.17
N GLU A 405 -9.18 4.82 -13.45
CA GLU A 405 -7.80 4.45 -13.83
C GLU A 405 -7.77 3.81 -15.24
N ARG A 406 -8.70 2.90 -15.53
CA ARG A 406 -8.78 2.19 -16.82
C ARG A 406 -9.21 3.09 -17.97
N ALA A 407 -10.23 3.92 -17.76
CA ALA A 407 -10.67 4.89 -18.76
C ALA A 407 -9.52 5.84 -19.14
N LEU A 408 -8.77 6.32 -18.16
CA LEU A 408 -7.64 7.23 -18.38
C LEU A 408 -6.43 6.53 -19.02
N ALA A 409 -6.15 5.27 -18.67
CA ALA A 409 -5.11 4.48 -19.31
C ALA A 409 -5.40 4.23 -20.80
N LEU A 410 -6.65 3.86 -21.14
CA LEU A 410 -7.10 3.72 -22.54
C LEU A 410 -7.02 5.04 -23.30
N SER A 411 -7.52 6.11 -22.69
CA SER A 411 -7.51 7.45 -23.29
C SER A 411 -6.11 7.91 -23.63
N ALA A 412 -5.10 7.50 -22.87
CA ALA A 412 -3.70 7.81 -23.14
C ALA A 412 -2.99 6.78 -24.05
N GLY A 413 -3.62 5.66 -24.41
CA GLY A 413 -2.96 4.55 -25.10
C GLY A 413 -1.92 3.79 -24.26
N GLN A 414 -1.94 3.99 -22.93
CA GLN A 414 -0.90 3.54 -21.98
C GLN A 414 -1.25 2.20 -21.35
N ILE A 415 -1.65 1.25 -22.20
CA ILE A 415 -1.97 -0.13 -21.84
C ILE A 415 -0.96 -1.11 -22.45
N THR A 416 -0.92 -2.36 -21.95
CA THR A 416 0.05 -3.38 -22.40
C THR A 416 -0.30 -4.01 -23.76
N GLY A 417 -1.51 -3.80 -24.28
CA GLY A 417 -1.99 -4.42 -25.53
C GLY A 417 -2.29 -5.92 -25.43
N ARG A 418 -2.28 -6.48 -24.21
CA ARG A 418 -2.60 -7.90 -23.96
C ARG A 418 -4.06 -8.02 -23.48
N PRO A 419 -4.73 -9.17 -23.69
CA PRO A 419 -6.13 -9.35 -23.26
C PRO A 419 -6.39 -9.05 -21.77
N ASN A 420 -5.38 -9.23 -20.91
CA ASN A 420 -5.47 -9.02 -19.47
C ASN A 420 -4.98 -7.63 -19.01
N TRP A 421 -4.81 -6.66 -19.91
CA TRP A 421 -4.24 -5.35 -19.58
C TRP A 421 -4.99 -4.60 -18.47
N CYS A 422 -6.29 -4.88 -18.29
CA CYS A 422 -7.15 -4.25 -17.30
C CYS A 422 -6.83 -4.69 -15.85
N ALA A 423 -5.99 -5.70 -15.67
CA ALA A 423 -5.46 -6.07 -14.37
C ALA A 423 -4.66 -4.91 -13.79
N LEU A 424 -4.89 -4.56 -12.51
CA LEU A 424 -4.29 -3.37 -11.92
C LEU A 424 -2.75 -3.39 -11.91
N LYS A 425 -2.14 -4.58 -11.83
CA LYS A 425 -0.68 -4.72 -11.94
C LYS A 425 -0.13 -4.31 -13.31
N ASP A 426 -0.99 -4.23 -14.34
CA ASP A 426 -0.62 -3.92 -15.72
C ASP A 426 -0.95 -2.47 -16.10
N ILE A 427 -1.83 -1.78 -15.35
CA ILE A 427 -2.13 -0.35 -15.50
C ILE A 427 -0.95 0.49 -15.01
N ASP A 428 -0.54 1.45 -15.83
CA ASP A 428 0.62 2.32 -15.60
C ASP A 428 0.49 3.19 -14.34
N SER A 429 -0.67 3.80 -14.09
CA SER A 429 -0.92 4.61 -12.89
C SER A 429 -0.89 3.78 -11.60
N CYS A 430 -1.19 2.48 -11.68
CA CYS A 430 -1.10 1.55 -10.57
C CYS A 430 0.30 0.96 -10.39
N LYS A 431 1.26 1.30 -11.25
CA LYS A 431 2.67 0.91 -11.11
C LYS A 431 3.47 1.98 -10.38
N ILE A 432 4.29 1.54 -9.43
CA ILE A 432 5.24 2.40 -8.71
C ILE A 432 6.67 1.93 -8.99
N GLY A 433 7.59 2.89 -9.08
CA GLY A 433 8.99 2.59 -9.33
C GLY A 433 9.76 2.34 -8.02
N PRO A 434 11.10 2.23 -8.11
CA PRO A 434 11.98 2.20 -6.95
C PRO A 434 11.93 3.49 -6.11
N ASP A 435 11.36 4.57 -6.66
CA ASP A 435 11.09 5.83 -5.99
C ASP A 435 9.91 5.77 -5.01
N GLU A 436 9.11 4.70 -5.04
CA GLU A 436 7.90 4.53 -4.23
C GLU A 436 6.90 5.71 -4.38
N VAL A 437 6.95 6.41 -5.52
CA VAL A 437 6.03 7.51 -5.84
C VAL A 437 4.70 6.95 -6.31
N VAL A 438 3.61 7.31 -5.61
CA VAL A 438 2.26 6.85 -5.92
C VAL A 438 1.73 7.64 -7.11
N ARG A 439 1.66 6.99 -8.26
CA ARG A 439 1.16 7.58 -9.53
C ARG A 439 -0.34 7.39 -9.76
N ARG A 440 -1.02 6.68 -8.86
CA ARG A 440 -2.46 6.40 -8.96
C ARG A 440 -3.25 7.69 -9.15
N LEU A 441 -4.16 7.68 -10.12
CA LEU A 441 -4.93 8.86 -10.47
C LEU A 441 -5.97 9.14 -9.39
N THR A 442 -6.64 8.09 -8.90
CA THR A 442 -7.66 8.23 -7.86
C THR A 442 -7.09 8.26 -6.43
N VAL A 443 -5.77 8.23 -6.28
CA VAL A 443 -5.06 8.43 -5.00
C VAL A 443 -4.09 9.59 -5.18
N ALA A 444 -4.60 10.80 -4.96
CA ALA A 444 -3.96 12.07 -5.29
C ALA A 444 -3.22 12.75 -4.12
N GLN A 445 -2.95 12.02 -3.03
CA GLN A 445 -2.27 12.58 -1.85
C GLN A 445 -0.76 12.83 -2.08
N ASP A 446 -0.14 12.05 -2.96
CA ASP A 446 1.29 12.20 -3.27
C ASP A 446 1.53 13.33 -4.28
N ARG A 447 2.23 14.37 -3.87
CA ARG A 447 2.43 15.59 -4.68
C ARG A 447 3.45 15.40 -5.80
N GLU A 448 4.35 14.43 -5.69
CA GLU A 448 5.44 14.24 -6.66
C GLU A 448 4.95 13.69 -8.02
N SER A 449 3.75 13.11 -8.08
CA SER A 449 3.12 12.63 -9.32
C SER A 449 2.10 13.61 -9.92
N ARG A 450 2.07 14.87 -9.48
CA ARG A 450 1.12 15.89 -9.96
C ARG A 450 1.13 16.04 -11.48
N ASP A 451 2.30 16.12 -12.09
CA ASP A 451 2.44 16.33 -13.55
C ASP A 451 1.89 15.12 -14.33
N PHE A 452 2.21 13.90 -13.88
CA PHE A 452 1.65 12.67 -14.44
C PHE A 452 0.11 12.67 -14.40
N ARG A 453 -0.48 13.01 -13.24
CA ARG A 453 -1.95 13.05 -13.11
C ARG A 453 -2.56 14.16 -13.97
N HIS A 454 -1.94 15.33 -14.00
CA HIS A 454 -2.42 16.44 -14.82
C HIS A 454 -2.40 16.07 -16.30
N GLN A 455 -1.32 15.46 -16.78
CA GLN A 455 -1.23 14.97 -18.16
C GLN A 455 -2.36 13.99 -18.49
N ARG A 456 -2.61 12.99 -17.62
CA ARG A 456 -3.69 12.00 -17.81
C ARG A 456 -5.08 12.64 -17.85
N LEU A 457 -5.36 13.59 -16.97
CA LEU A 457 -6.63 14.33 -16.97
C LEU A 457 -6.78 15.20 -18.22
N SER A 458 -5.72 15.87 -18.64
CA SER A 458 -5.70 16.67 -19.85
C SER A 458 -5.96 15.83 -21.10
N THR A 459 -5.43 14.60 -21.18
CA THR A 459 -5.76 13.65 -22.27
C THR A 459 -7.27 13.40 -22.37
N ALA A 460 -7.95 13.09 -21.26
CA ALA A 460 -9.40 12.88 -21.28
C ALA A 460 -10.18 14.16 -21.64
N ALA A 461 -9.75 15.30 -21.12
CA ALA A 461 -10.34 16.59 -21.47
C ALA A 461 -10.22 16.89 -22.97
N GLN A 462 -9.09 16.58 -23.60
CA GLN A 462 -8.89 16.78 -25.03
C GLN A 462 -9.78 15.87 -25.86
N ILE A 463 -9.88 14.58 -25.52
CA ILE A 463 -10.80 13.66 -26.21
C ILE A 463 -12.24 14.19 -26.13
N HIS A 464 -12.69 14.58 -24.94
CA HIS A 464 -14.03 15.12 -24.75
C HIS A 464 -14.25 16.43 -25.51
N HIS A 465 -13.25 17.32 -25.54
CA HIS A 465 -13.31 18.56 -26.31
C HIS A 465 -13.52 18.26 -27.82
N GLU A 466 -12.77 17.32 -28.37
CA GLU A 466 -12.91 16.94 -29.79
C GLU A 466 -14.28 16.28 -30.07
N ILE A 467 -14.78 15.44 -29.14
CA ILE A 467 -16.12 14.84 -29.26
C ILE A 467 -17.21 15.92 -29.36
N LEU A 468 -17.11 16.98 -28.56
CA LEU A 468 -18.11 18.06 -28.55
C LEU A 468 -18.05 18.98 -29.76
N ASN A 469 -16.87 19.21 -30.33
CA ASN A 469 -16.66 20.30 -31.30
C ASN A 469 -16.41 19.82 -32.73
N ARG A 470 -16.08 18.54 -32.93
CA ARG A 470 -15.70 18.03 -34.24
C ARG A 470 -16.90 17.44 -34.98
N VAL A 471 -17.04 17.83 -36.24
CA VAL A 471 -18.11 17.37 -37.14
C VAL A 471 -17.70 16.13 -37.95
N GLU A 472 -16.40 15.97 -38.23
CA GLU A 472 -15.87 14.88 -39.06
C GLU A 472 -14.88 14.00 -38.30
N TRP A 473 -15.30 12.77 -38.03
CA TRP A 473 -14.45 11.71 -37.48
C TRP A 473 -14.03 10.71 -38.57
N PRO A 474 -12.91 9.99 -38.40
CA PRO A 474 -12.51 8.94 -39.33
C PRO A 474 -13.60 7.86 -39.48
N PRO A 475 -13.77 7.24 -40.67
CA PRO A 475 -14.86 6.29 -40.94
C PRO A 475 -14.94 5.11 -39.95
N GLN A 476 -13.81 4.66 -39.43
CA GLN A 476 -13.75 3.54 -38.49
C GLN A 476 -14.41 3.82 -37.13
N VAL A 477 -14.60 5.09 -36.78
CA VAL A 477 -15.31 5.52 -35.56
C VAL A 477 -16.57 6.32 -35.90
N ASP A 478 -17.20 6.02 -37.04
CA ASP A 478 -18.49 6.60 -37.43
C ASP A 478 -19.53 6.48 -36.31
N GLY A 479 -20.36 7.53 -36.15
CA GLY A 479 -21.32 7.71 -35.06
C GLY A 479 -20.77 8.41 -33.80
N VAL A 480 -19.48 8.76 -33.74
CA VAL A 480 -18.98 9.65 -32.69
C VAL A 480 -19.48 11.07 -32.93
N ASP A 481 -20.30 11.56 -32.01
CA ASP A 481 -20.90 12.90 -32.00
C ASP A 481 -20.84 13.55 -30.60
N ALA A 482 -21.32 14.78 -30.48
CA ALA A 482 -21.33 15.56 -29.23
C ALA A 482 -22.14 14.95 -28.07
N THR A 483 -22.93 13.90 -28.31
CA THR A 483 -23.64 13.14 -27.28
C THR A 483 -22.91 11.87 -26.85
N SER A 484 -21.77 11.56 -27.47
CA SER A 484 -20.90 10.46 -27.05
C SER A 484 -20.24 10.75 -25.71
N ILE A 485 -20.04 9.71 -24.91
CA ILE A 485 -19.54 9.84 -23.53
C ILE A 485 -18.28 9.04 -23.32
N LEU A 486 -17.34 9.58 -22.53
CA LEU A 486 -16.25 8.76 -22.00
C LEU A 486 -16.79 7.85 -20.91
N ARG A 487 -16.52 6.55 -21.03
CA ARG A 487 -16.92 5.53 -20.05
C ARG A 487 -15.94 4.36 -20.08
N TRP A 488 -15.94 3.53 -19.04
CA TRP A 488 -15.28 2.22 -19.08
C TRP A 488 -16.21 1.18 -18.45
N ASP A 489 -16.29 0.00 -19.07
CA ASP A 489 -17.14 -1.11 -18.64
C ASP A 489 -16.33 -2.41 -18.68
N ALA A 490 -16.51 -3.27 -17.67
CA ALA A 490 -15.85 -4.57 -17.62
C ALA A 490 -16.36 -5.54 -18.71
N ALA A 491 -17.59 -5.36 -19.21
CA ALA A 491 -18.13 -6.16 -20.31
C ALA A 491 -17.45 -5.85 -21.65
N ASP A 492 -17.04 -4.59 -21.84
CA ASP A 492 -16.39 -4.08 -23.04
C ASP A 492 -15.05 -3.41 -22.66
N PRO A 493 -14.09 -4.18 -22.11
CA PRO A 493 -12.98 -3.60 -21.37
C PRO A 493 -12.06 -2.77 -22.25
N ASN A 494 -12.00 -3.03 -23.57
CA ASN A 494 -11.06 -2.41 -24.49
C ASN A 494 -11.51 -1.05 -25.06
N PHE A 495 -12.65 -0.51 -24.59
CA PHE A 495 -13.23 0.71 -25.14
C PHE A 495 -13.39 1.77 -24.05
N ASN A 496 -13.22 3.04 -24.42
CA ASN A 496 -13.29 4.19 -23.51
C ASN A 496 -14.33 5.25 -23.90
N VAL A 497 -15.01 5.07 -25.05
CA VAL A 497 -16.06 5.97 -25.54
C VAL A 497 -17.28 5.14 -25.92
N MET A 498 -18.46 5.65 -25.59
CA MET A 498 -19.73 5.11 -26.06
C MET A 498 -20.46 6.16 -26.88
N THR A 499 -20.83 5.80 -28.11
CA THR A 499 -21.58 6.66 -29.03
C THR A 499 -23.07 6.69 -28.68
N SER A 500 -23.80 7.63 -29.30
CA SER A 500 -25.24 7.83 -29.13
C SER A 500 -26.08 6.62 -29.51
N ASP A 501 -25.60 5.82 -30.46
CA ASP A 501 -26.19 4.55 -30.91
C ASP A 501 -25.66 3.32 -30.16
N ASN A 502 -25.04 3.52 -28.99
CA ASN A 502 -24.50 2.48 -28.11
C ASN A 502 -23.42 1.59 -28.76
N LYS A 503 -22.60 2.14 -29.66
CA LYS A 503 -21.42 1.43 -30.18
C LYS A 503 -20.18 1.77 -29.35
N PRO A 504 -19.53 0.78 -28.73
CA PRO A 504 -18.27 1.00 -28.03
C PRO A 504 -17.16 1.37 -29.02
N THR A 505 -16.36 2.36 -28.65
CA THR A 505 -15.30 2.93 -29.48
C THR A 505 -14.06 3.18 -28.63
N LEU A 506 -12.88 2.87 -29.20
CA LEU A 506 -11.60 3.13 -28.58
C LEU A 506 -10.99 4.39 -29.19
N ILE A 507 -10.83 5.44 -28.39
CA ILE A 507 -10.17 6.68 -28.78
C ILE A 507 -8.97 6.93 -27.86
N ALA A 508 -7.76 6.96 -28.41
CA ALA A 508 -6.56 7.35 -27.68
C ALA A 508 -6.07 8.73 -28.16
N TYR A 509 -5.57 9.56 -27.25
CA TYR A 509 -4.94 10.84 -27.54
C TYR A 509 -3.48 10.86 -27.07
N LEU A 510 -2.56 11.04 -28.01
CA LEU A 510 -1.12 10.91 -27.79
C LEU A 510 -0.38 12.24 -27.60
N GLY A 511 -1.13 13.34 -27.43
CA GLY A 511 -0.56 14.66 -27.18
C GLY A 511 -0.10 15.38 -28.44
N ASP A 512 0.82 16.33 -28.26
CA ASP A 512 1.34 17.19 -29.32
C ASP A 512 2.65 16.62 -29.88
N LEU A 513 2.74 16.52 -31.20
CA LEU A 513 3.91 16.07 -31.95
C LEU A 513 4.52 14.75 -31.43
N PRO A 514 3.72 13.68 -31.24
CA PRO A 514 4.27 12.38 -30.85
C PRO A 514 5.27 11.87 -31.91
N PRO A 515 6.37 11.23 -31.51
CA PRO A 515 7.30 10.61 -32.44
C PRO A 515 6.59 9.59 -33.36
N PRO A 516 6.94 9.52 -34.66
CA PRO A 516 6.29 8.59 -35.60
C PRO A 516 6.31 7.13 -35.15
N HIS A 517 7.42 6.68 -34.55
CA HIS A 517 7.54 5.31 -34.03
C HIS A 517 6.57 5.02 -32.87
N GLU A 518 6.25 6.02 -32.05
CA GLU A 518 5.30 5.88 -30.94
C GLU A 518 3.87 5.76 -31.48
N LEU A 519 3.52 6.56 -32.49
CA LEU A 519 2.24 6.47 -33.20
C LEU A 519 2.01 5.05 -33.76
N GLU A 520 2.99 4.53 -34.51
CA GLU A 520 2.93 3.19 -35.12
C GLU A 520 2.84 2.10 -34.04
N THR A 521 3.71 2.16 -33.02
CA THR A 521 3.72 1.17 -31.93
C THR A 521 2.39 1.13 -31.17
N ILE A 522 1.79 2.30 -30.88
CA ILE A 522 0.51 2.35 -30.17
C ILE A 522 -0.63 1.91 -31.09
N ALA A 523 -0.62 2.29 -32.37
CA ALA A 523 -1.59 1.84 -33.37
C ALA A 523 -1.64 0.32 -33.48
N ASP A 524 -0.50 -0.31 -33.74
CA ASP A 524 -0.41 -1.77 -33.86
C ASP A 524 -0.86 -2.46 -32.58
N LYS A 525 -0.40 -1.96 -31.43
CA LYS A 525 -0.73 -2.51 -30.11
C LYS A 525 -2.23 -2.47 -29.82
N LEU A 526 -2.90 -1.36 -30.08
CA LEU A 526 -4.34 -1.21 -29.82
C LEU A 526 -5.19 -1.95 -30.85
N TYR A 527 -4.76 -1.95 -32.12
CA TYR A 527 -5.41 -2.73 -33.17
C TYR A 527 -5.37 -4.23 -32.86
N GLU A 528 -4.19 -4.76 -32.53
CA GLU A 528 -4.01 -6.17 -32.20
C GLU A 528 -4.83 -6.57 -30.97
N LEU A 529 -4.94 -5.69 -29.96
CA LEU A 529 -5.79 -5.93 -28.81
C LEU A 529 -7.26 -6.11 -29.21
N LEU A 530 -7.80 -5.22 -30.04
CA LEU A 530 -9.19 -5.32 -30.51
C LEU A 530 -9.40 -6.52 -31.43
N ARG A 531 -8.46 -6.79 -32.34
CA ARG A 531 -8.49 -7.95 -33.24
C ARG A 531 -8.50 -9.27 -32.46
N GLN A 532 -7.71 -9.38 -31.39
CA GLN A 532 -7.69 -10.57 -30.53
C GLN A 532 -8.96 -10.72 -29.69
N ALA A 533 -9.55 -9.62 -29.22
CA ALA A 533 -10.83 -9.64 -28.53
C ALA A 533 -11.98 -10.07 -29.46
N GLY A 534 -11.88 -9.75 -30.75
CA GLY A 534 -12.87 -10.09 -31.77
C GLY A 534 -14.17 -9.31 -31.61
N GLY A 535 -15.23 -9.78 -32.28
CA GLY A 535 -16.56 -9.20 -32.22
C GLY A 535 -16.81 -8.05 -33.20
N PRO A 536 -18.03 -7.48 -33.21
CA PRO A 536 -18.49 -6.54 -34.23
C PRO A 536 -17.78 -5.18 -34.21
N HIS A 537 -17.05 -4.87 -33.13
CA HIS A 537 -16.43 -3.56 -32.91
C HIS A 537 -14.89 -3.62 -32.94
N GLN A 538 -14.30 -4.73 -33.40
CA GLN A 538 -12.84 -4.93 -33.44
C GLN A 538 -12.07 -3.91 -34.31
N LYS A 539 -12.78 -3.20 -35.19
CA LYS A 539 -12.20 -2.15 -36.07
C LYS A 539 -12.44 -0.72 -35.55
N ARG A 540 -13.14 -0.53 -34.43
CA ARG A 540 -13.54 0.80 -33.90
C ARG A 540 -12.44 1.44 -33.06
N LEU A 541 -11.35 1.83 -33.72
CA LEU A 541 -10.16 2.44 -33.12
C LEU A 541 -9.83 3.79 -33.78
N CYS A 542 -9.59 4.80 -32.96
CA CYS A 542 -9.08 6.10 -33.39
C CYS A 542 -7.89 6.50 -32.51
N ILE A 543 -6.80 6.92 -33.15
CA ILE A 543 -5.64 7.50 -32.46
C ILE A 543 -5.49 8.93 -32.94
N ALA A 544 -5.69 9.86 -32.01
CA ALA A 544 -5.63 11.29 -32.24
C ALA A 544 -4.34 11.88 -31.65
N TYR A 545 -3.81 12.90 -32.30
CA TYR A 545 -2.67 13.70 -31.83
C TYR A 545 -2.76 15.10 -32.42
N ARG A 546 -1.93 16.03 -31.96
CA ARG A 546 -1.81 17.35 -32.60
C ARG A 546 -0.48 17.53 -33.30
N GLU A 547 -0.53 18.19 -34.45
CA GLU A 547 0.64 18.63 -35.20
C GLU A 547 0.49 20.13 -35.45
N PHE A 548 1.40 20.94 -34.90
CA PHE A 548 1.32 22.42 -34.96
C PHE A 548 -0.03 23.00 -34.51
N GLY A 549 -0.67 22.38 -33.52
CA GLY A 549 -1.98 22.78 -32.97
C GLY A 549 -3.19 22.18 -33.70
N GLU A 550 -3.00 21.61 -34.90
CA GLU A 550 -4.06 20.94 -35.64
C GLU A 550 -4.23 19.49 -35.18
N LEU A 551 -5.47 19.06 -34.94
CA LEU A 551 -5.75 17.65 -34.68
C LEU A 551 -5.53 16.81 -35.94
N LYS A 552 -4.77 15.74 -35.80
CA LYS A 552 -4.53 14.70 -36.81
C LYS A 552 -4.94 13.34 -36.26
N PHE A 553 -5.14 12.40 -37.18
CA PHE A 553 -5.43 11.00 -36.86
C PHE A 553 -4.33 10.12 -37.44
N ALA A 554 -3.82 9.18 -36.65
CA ALA A 554 -2.83 8.23 -37.15
C ALA A 554 -3.47 7.33 -38.23
N GLY A 555 -2.74 7.12 -39.33
CA GLY A 555 -3.07 6.10 -40.31
C GLY A 555 -2.85 4.72 -39.70
N ILE A 556 -3.84 3.83 -39.81
CA ILE A 556 -3.75 2.45 -39.33
C ILE A 556 -4.00 1.55 -40.54
N ASP A 557 -2.92 1.12 -41.20
CA ASP A 557 -2.98 0.38 -42.48
C ASP A 557 -3.86 -0.86 -42.42
N ALA A 558 -3.92 -1.52 -41.27
CA ALA A 558 -4.75 -2.70 -41.04
C ALA A 558 -6.26 -2.40 -41.00
N LEU A 559 -6.66 -1.15 -40.75
CA LEU A 559 -8.07 -0.70 -40.77
C LEU A 559 -8.47 -0.11 -42.12
N THR A 560 -7.50 0.24 -42.96
CA THR A 560 -7.72 0.90 -44.27
C THR A 560 -7.56 -0.06 -45.46
N ARG A 561 -7.10 -1.31 -45.25
CA ARG A 561 -7.10 -2.36 -46.26
C ARG A 561 -8.51 -2.96 -46.43
N PHE A 562 -9.13 -2.67 -47.56
CA PHE A 562 -10.39 -3.25 -48.01
C PHE A 562 -10.26 -4.71 -48.51
N ASP A 563 -9.04 -5.26 -48.56
CA ASP A 563 -8.74 -6.58 -49.12
C ASP A 563 -8.44 -7.62 -48.02
N ASP A 564 -9.32 -7.77 -47.01
CA ASP A 564 -9.28 -8.94 -46.12
C ASP A 564 -10.28 -10.01 -46.62
N PRO A 565 -9.81 -11.12 -47.22
CA PRO A 565 -10.68 -12.19 -47.69
C PRO A 565 -11.46 -12.90 -46.57
N ALA A 566 -11.20 -12.55 -45.29
CA ALA A 566 -11.99 -13.01 -44.17
C ALA A 566 -13.36 -12.33 -44.05
N ASP A 567 -13.52 -11.08 -44.51
CA ASP A 567 -14.81 -10.38 -44.51
C ASP A 567 -15.72 -10.80 -45.69
N ASP A 568 -15.17 -11.52 -46.68
CA ASP A 568 -15.87 -12.04 -47.87
C ASP A 568 -16.42 -13.48 -47.67
N LYS A 569 -16.68 -13.87 -46.41
CA LYS A 569 -17.38 -15.12 -46.06
C LYS A 569 -18.79 -14.87 -45.55
N THR A 570 -19.53 -14.01 -46.22
CA THR A 570 -20.99 -14.04 -46.15
C THR A 570 -21.53 -14.95 -47.26
N GLU A 571 -22.35 -15.94 -46.85
CA GLU A 571 -23.35 -16.62 -47.69
C GLU A 571 -22.91 -17.64 -48.78
N PHE A 572 -22.20 -18.72 -48.40
CA PHE A 572 -22.16 -19.94 -49.26
C PHE A 572 -22.65 -21.23 -48.59
N LEU A 573 -23.16 -21.19 -47.35
CA LEU A 573 -23.73 -22.37 -46.67
C LEU A 573 -25.21 -22.27 -46.32
N ALA A 574 -25.91 -21.23 -46.76
CA ALA A 574 -27.38 -21.21 -46.75
C ALA A 574 -27.94 -21.82 -48.05
N VAL A 575 -27.56 -23.06 -48.37
CA VAL A 575 -28.35 -23.87 -49.31
C VAL A 575 -29.38 -24.60 -48.47
N THR A 576 -30.59 -24.04 -48.42
CA THR A 576 -31.78 -24.73 -47.96
C THR A 576 -31.95 -26.01 -48.80
N PRO A 577 -32.01 -27.22 -48.22
CA PRO A 577 -32.35 -28.40 -48.98
C PRO A 577 -33.78 -28.25 -49.51
N LEU A 578 -33.92 -28.36 -50.83
CA LEU A 578 -35.19 -28.46 -51.52
C LEU A 578 -36.00 -29.67 -51.00
N ASP A 579 -37.25 -29.37 -50.68
CA ASP A 579 -38.41 -30.25 -50.50
C ASP A 579 -38.18 -31.76 -50.66
N TYR A 580 -38.25 -32.48 -49.53
CA TYR A 580 -38.60 -33.90 -49.53
C TYR A 580 -40.11 -34.03 -49.74
N THR A 581 -40.53 -34.26 -50.98
CA THR A 581 -41.83 -34.88 -51.27
C THR A 581 -41.77 -36.35 -50.87
N GLU A 582 -42.63 -36.75 -49.92
CA GLU A 582 -42.98 -38.15 -49.70
C GLU A 582 -43.52 -38.80 -50.98
N PRO A 583 -43.33 -40.12 -51.12
CA PRO A 583 -44.42 -40.92 -51.63
C PRO A 583 -44.75 -42.06 -50.66
N SER A 584 -45.99 -42.01 -50.18
CA SER A 584 -46.79 -43.18 -49.81
C SER A 584 -46.88 -44.18 -50.97
N TYR A 585 -46.74 -45.48 -50.67
CA TYR A 585 -47.64 -46.60 -51.02
C TYR A 585 -46.86 -47.91 -51.20
N GLY A 586 -47.31 -48.96 -50.49
CA GLY A 586 -46.99 -50.37 -50.77
C GLY A 586 -46.61 -51.17 -49.54
#